data_AF-A0A2E0Q8A5-F1
#
_entry.id   AF-A0A2E0Q8A5-F1
#
_cell.length_a   1.000
_cell.length_b   1.000
_cell.length_c   1.000
_cell.angle_alpha   90.00
_cell.angle_beta   90.00
_cell.angle_gamma   90.00
#
_symmetry.space_group_name_H-M   'P 1'
#
loop_
_entity.id
_entity.type
_entity.pdbx_description
1 polymer ?
#
loop_
_entity_poly.entity_id
_entity_poly.type
_entity_poly.pdbx_seq_one_letter_code
_entity_poly.pdbx_strand_id
1 'polypeptide(L)'
;EPSPSQALSVNGSARLTQYLFLEDYAGGDSKTAGIFSYNDLLYFRRHTAVTDVYEQNMMNLNLTSGDLTMVGNVRADGGRVYLSGATNYLSSPVTGQYGSVQINGAGLNNYEGYSIDGRVVFMHDGGTTSGIYNDVNNQWMLLAYLNGEIQLTYAGTWRLRTTTSGVEVNNTLAFASDRKYKENIMPVDNALDKLSQINGVSFNWKDTEARGANKQLGVIAQDVQAVFPELVLHSEDEDGNDYLTVNYNGLVAPMIEAIKELKAENESLKKSQAENADLKLRIEALEQAVNALAADKK
;
A
#
# COMPACT_ATOMS: atom_id res chain seq x y z
N GLU A 1 -5.46 74.57 -10.36
CA GLU A 1 -4.53 73.50 -10.78
C GLU A 1 -3.41 73.40 -9.73
N PRO A 2 -3.10 72.23 -9.15
CA PRO A 2 -1.91 72.07 -8.33
C PRO A 2 -0.69 71.74 -9.21
N SER A 3 0.46 72.38 -8.95
CA SER A 3 1.70 72.13 -9.68
C SER A 3 2.37 70.82 -9.24
N PRO A 4 2.84 69.96 -10.16
CA PRO A 4 3.57 68.75 -9.83
C PRO A 4 5.08 69.04 -9.78
N SER A 5 5.73 68.85 -8.63
CA SER A 5 7.14 68.41 -8.53
C SER A 5 7.66 68.47 -7.08
N GLN A 6 7.56 67.36 -6.35
CA GLN A 6 8.58 67.03 -5.35
C GLN A 6 9.56 66.07 -6.01
N ALA A 7 10.49 66.62 -6.80
CA ALA A 7 11.64 65.86 -7.29
C ALA A 7 12.64 65.69 -6.14
N LEU A 8 12.82 64.44 -5.70
CA LEU A 8 13.79 64.03 -4.71
C LEU A 8 15.21 64.26 -5.27
N SER A 9 16.00 65.17 -4.68
CA SER A 9 17.41 65.35 -5.03
C SER A 9 18.29 64.65 -3.99
N VAL A 10 19.25 63.83 -4.42
CA VAL A 10 20.24 63.19 -3.55
C VAL A 10 21.64 63.65 -3.95
N ASN A 11 22.42 64.13 -2.98
CA ASN A 11 23.81 64.50 -3.16
C ASN A 11 24.63 64.08 -1.92
N GLY A 12 25.71 63.31 -2.12
CA GLY A 12 26.70 62.94 -1.10
C GLY A 12 26.31 61.78 -0.17
N SER A 13 27.31 61.15 0.46
CA SER A 13 27.28 59.95 1.32
C SER A 13 26.46 60.08 2.62
N ALA A 14 25.22 60.57 2.53
CA ALA A 14 24.24 60.56 3.60
C ALA A 14 23.40 59.29 3.50
N ARG A 15 23.42 58.47 4.55
CA ARG A 15 22.48 57.35 4.71
C ARG A 15 21.06 57.91 4.64
N LEU A 16 20.28 57.41 3.69
CA LEU A 16 18.89 57.80 3.46
C LEU A 16 18.05 57.51 4.71
N THR A 17 17.83 58.49 5.59
CA THR A 17 16.76 58.45 6.62
C THR A 17 15.46 58.96 6.01
N GLN A 18 15.12 58.51 4.80
CA GLN A 18 13.94 58.99 4.10
C GLN A 18 12.69 58.35 4.69
N TYR A 19 11.94 59.18 5.43
CA TYR A 19 10.55 58.91 5.76
C TYR A 19 9.71 59.31 4.54
N LEU A 20 9.16 58.33 3.82
CA LEU A 20 8.09 58.62 2.87
C LEU A 20 6.79 58.74 3.67
N PHE A 21 6.36 59.97 3.94
CA PHE A 21 5.05 60.25 4.52
C PHE A 21 4.02 60.30 3.39
N LEU A 22 3.07 59.37 3.39
CA LEU A 22 1.86 59.49 2.58
C LEU A 22 0.80 60.17 3.47
N GLU A 23 0.68 61.49 3.34
CA GLU A 23 -0.42 62.24 3.94
C GLU A 23 -1.60 62.29 2.97
N ASP A 24 -2.77 61.83 3.40
CA ASP A 24 -4.04 62.21 2.75
C ASP A 24 -4.62 63.37 3.56
N TYR A 25 -4.46 64.59 3.04
CA TYR A 25 -4.95 65.81 3.69
C TYR A 25 -6.38 66.08 3.22
N ALA A 26 -7.34 65.35 3.78
CA ALA A 26 -8.76 65.66 3.67
C ALA A 26 -9.45 65.48 5.03
N GLY A 27 -9.25 66.45 5.93
CA GLY A 27 -10.14 66.76 7.07
C GLY A 27 -10.41 65.63 8.07
N GLY A 28 -9.66 65.60 9.17
CA GLY A 28 -10.21 65.16 10.47
C GLY A 28 -9.46 64.06 11.23
N ASP A 29 -8.75 63.14 10.56
CA ASP A 29 -7.99 62.08 11.25
C ASP A 29 -6.72 61.72 10.45
N SER A 30 -5.54 62.11 10.92
CA SER A 30 -4.26 61.84 10.27
C SER A 30 -3.83 60.38 10.44
N LYS A 31 -4.22 59.53 9.49
CA LYS A 31 -3.69 58.17 9.34
C LYS A 31 -2.40 58.22 8.53
N THR A 32 -1.25 58.40 9.18
CA THR A 32 0.04 58.33 8.48
C THR A 32 0.50 56.87 8.36
N ALA A 33 0.77 56.41 7.14
CA ALA A 33 1.51 55.19 6.89
C ALA A 33 2.92 55.57 6.46
N GLY A 34 3.94 54.94 7.06
CA GLY A 34 5.34 55.26 6.81
C GLY A 34 6.19 54.02 6.63
N ILE A 35 7.19 54.13 5.76
CA ILE A 35 8.23 53.11 5.57
C ILE A 35 9.53 53.72 6.09
N PHE A 36 10.24 53.00 6.97
CA PHE A 36 11.55 53.44 7.46
C PHE A 36 12.55 52.29 7.50
N SER A 37 13.83 52.60 7.32
CA SER A 37 14.92 51.64 7.45
C SER A 37 15.78 51.97 8.67
N TYR A 38 16.14 50.95 9.45
CA TYR A 38 17.04 51.07 10.60
C TYR A 38 17.80 49.75 10.82
N ASN A 39 19.12 49.81 11.00
CA ASN A 39 19.99 48.63 11.20
C ASN A 39 19.72 47.48 10.21
N ASP A 40 19.71 47.77 8.91
CA ASP A 40 19.48 46.81 7.82
C ASP A 40 18.09 46.15 7.81
N LEU A 41 17.17 46.64 8.65
CA LEU A 41 15.77 46.23 8.70
C LEU A 41 14.89 47.28 8.02
N LEU A 42 13.83 46.83 7.35
CA LEU A 42 12.80 47.68 6.75
C LEU A 42 11.50 47.52 7.55
N TYR A 43 10.95 48.64 8.01
CA TYR A 43 9.78 48.69 8.87
C TYR A 43 8.60 49.40 8.17
N PHE A 44 7.40 48.84 8.35
CA PHE A 44 6.14 49.42 7.90
C PHE A 44 5.32 49.84 9.13
N ARG A 45 4.96 51.12 9.24
CA ARG A 45 4.19 51.67 10.36
C ARG A 45 2.84 52.18 9.88
N ARG A 46 1.78 51.86 10.62
CA ARG A 46 0.51 52.61 10.60
C ARG A 46 0.44 53.45 11.87
N HIS A 47 0.21 54.74 11.73
CA HIS A 47 0.06 55.68 12.83
C HIS A 47 -1.43 55.85 13.14
N THR A 48 -1.85 55.41 14.32
CA THR A 48 -3.15 55.75 14.90
C THR A 48 -2.88 56.77 15.99
N ALA A 49 -3.46 57.97 15.85
CA ALA A 49 -3.31 59.00 16.84
C ALA A 49 -3.82 58.49 18.20
N VAL A 50 -2.95 58.47 19.22
CA VAL A 50 -3.20 58.97 20.60
C VAL A 50 -2.22 58.37 21.63
N THR A 51 -1.52 57.27 21.40
CA THR A 51 -0.54 56.75 22.38
C THR A 51 0.58 55.93 21.73
N ASP A 52 1.83 56.10 22.20
CA ASP A 52 3.00 55.29 21.84
C ASP A 52 2.90 53.85 22.36
N VAL A 53 1.89 53.11 21.88
CA VAL A 53 1.78 51.67 22.13
C VAL A 53 2.44 50.94 20.96
N TYR A 54 3.54 50.24 21.24
CA TYR A 54 4.09 49.26 20.31
C TYR A 54 3.07 48.13 20.14
N GLU A 55 2.23 48.17 19.11
CA GLU A 55 1.34 47.06 18.82
C GLU A 55 2.14 45.84 18.36
N GLN A 56 1.85 44.68 18.96
CA GLN A 56 2.54 43.40 18.71
C GLN A 56 2.30 42.79 17.31
N ASN A 57 1.91 43.57 16.30
CA ASN A 57 1.50 43.09 14.98
C ASN A 57 2.26 43.73 13.81
N MET A 58 3.46 44.29 14.06
CA MET A 58 4.29 44.80 12.96
C MET A 58 5.04 43.65 12.25
N MET A 59 4.94 43.61 10.92
CA MET A 59 5.74 42.69 10.10
C MET A 59 7.22 43.11 10.18
N ASN A 60 8.05 42.29 10.85
CA ASN A 60 9.51 42.47 10.86
C ASN A 60 10.10 41.68 9.67
N LEU A 61 10.73 42.39 8.73
CA LEU A 61 11.42 41.78 7.60
C LEU A 61 12.94 41.85 7.88
N ASN A 62 13.55 40.73 8.24
CA ASN A 62 15.00 40.63 8.44
C ASN A 62 15.67 40.13 7.15
N LEU A 63 16.54 40.97 6.57
CA LEU A 63 17.27 40.71 5.33
C LEU A 63 18.78 40.65 5.63
N THR A 64 19.22 39.59 6.30
CA THR A 64 20.66 39.33 6.46
C THR A 64 21.04 38.09 5.64
N SER A 65 22.13 38.16 4.88
CA SER A 65 22.75 37.01 4.20
C SER A 65 21.97 36.35 3.04
N GLY A 66 20.90 36.97 2.55
CA GLY A 66 20.12 36.44 1.41
C GLY A 66 18.94 35.54 1.80
N ASP A 67 18.75 35.28 3.09
CA ASP A 67 17.60 34.56 3.63
C ASP A 67 16.50 35.55 4.08
N LEU A 68 15.23 35.24 3.79
CA LEU A 68 14.07 35.92 4.37
C LEU A 68 13.63 35.16 5.64
N THR A 69 14.07 35.61 6.81
CA THR A 69 13.59 35.07 8.09
C THR A 69 12.41 35.90 8.57
N MET A 70 11.22 35.29 8.61
CA MET A 70 10.02 35.89 9.18
C MET A 70 9.71 35.26 10.53
N VAL A 71 9.70 36.08 11.59
CA VAL A 71 9.18 35.67 12.89
C VAL A 71 7.67 35.93 12.86
N GLY A 72 6.88 34.89 12.53
CA GLY A 72 5.43 34.97 12.36
C GLY A 72 4.91 34.23 11.11
N ASN A 73 3.63 34.44 10.76
CA ASN A 73 2.94 33.78 9.64
C ASN A 73 3.27 34.43 8.29
N VAL A 74 3.28 33.69 7.18
CA VAL A 74 3.75 34.28 5.89
C VAL A 74 2.89 34.04 4.65
N ARG A 75 2.18 35.13 4.39
CA ARG A 75 1.88 35.77 3.09
C ARG A 75 0.71 35.20 2.31
N ALA A 76 -0.17 36.14 1.95
CA ALA A 76 -1.32 35.98 1.09
C ALA A 76 -1.10 36.64 -0.27
N ASP A 77 -1.40 35.94 -1.36
CA ASP A 77 -1.37 36.47 -2.72
C ASP A 77 -2.28 35.68 -3.66
N GLY A 78 -3.05 36.35 -4.53
CA GLY A 78 -3.88 35.69 -5.55
C GLY A 78 -4.82 34.60 -5.05
N GLY A 79 -5.23 34.64 -3.76
CA GLY A 79 -6.10 33.65 -3.11
C GLY A 79 -5.39 32.48 -2.40
N ARG A 80 -4.05 32.44 -2.33
CA ARG A 80 -3.32 31.40 -1.59
C ARG A 80 -2.33 32.02 -0.63
N VAL A 81 -2.37 31.52 0.60
CA VAL A 81 -1.62 32.06 1.72
C VAL A 81 -0.91 30.93 2.41
N TYR A 82 0.38 31.08 2.55
CA TYR A 82 1.24 30.05 3.09
C TYR A 82 1.50 30.34 4.57
N LEU A 83 1.91 29.31 5.31
CA LEU A 83 2.55 29.44 6.63
C LEU A 83 1.65 29.95 7.77
N SER A 84 1.20 28.99 8.59
CA SER A 84 0.62 29.13 9.94
C SER A 84 -0.68 29.95 10.04
N GLY A 85 -1.74 29.22 10.40
CA GLY A 85 -3.09 29.76 10.59
C GLY A 85 -4.17 28.68 10.60
N ALA A 86 -4.17 27.86 11.67
CA ALA A 86 -5.27 27.05 12.22
C ALA A 86 -5.38 25.53 11.97
N THR A 87 -4.85 24.92 10.89
CA THR A 87 -5.07 23.45 10.73
C THR A 87 -3.92 22.57 10.25
N ASN A 88 -2.79 23.09 9.75
CA ASN A 88 -1.62 22.25 9.42
C ASN A 88 -0.32 23.02 9.64
N TYR A 89 0.57 22.53 10.50
CA TYR A 89 1.88 23.15 10.77
C TYR A 89 2.98 22.36 10.06
N LEU A 90 3.72 22.99 9.14
CA LEU A 90 5.04 22.50 8.74
C LEU A 90 6.01 22.93 9.84
N SER A 91 6.43 21.99 10.68
CA SER A 91 7.29 22.27 11.85
C SER A 91 8.77 22.05 11.55
N SER A 92 9.64 22.77 12.27
CA SER A 92 11.09 22.53 12.34
C SER A 92 11.50 22.32 13.81
N PRO A 93 12.33 21.32 14.18
CA PRO A 93 12.89 20.21 13.40
C PRO A 93 11.98 18.97 13.36
N VAL A 94 12.13 18.13 12.34
CA VAL A 94 11.49 16.80 12.30
C VAL A 94 11.94 16.00 13.52
N THR A 95 10.99 15.53 14.32
CA THR A 95 11.29 14.81 15.56
C THR A 95 11.44 13.30 15.37
N GLY A 96 11.01 12.79 14.21
CA GLY A 96 11.24 11.40 13.81
C GLY A 96 12.71 11.16 13.43
N GLN A 97 13.11 9.89 13.40
CA GLN A 97 14.47 9.49 12.96
C GLN A 97 14.74 9.79 11.47
N TYR A 98 13.69 10.00 10.68
CA TYR A 98 13.74 10.20 9.23
C TYR A 98 12.71 11.24 8.79
N GLY A 99 12.95 11.92 7.66
CA GLY A 99 12.05 12.89 7.02
C GLY A 99 12.57 14.32 7.02
N SER A 100 12.10 15.14 6.07
CA SER A 100 12.48 16.56 5.92
C SER A 100 11.35 17.54 6.22
N VAL A 101 10.12 17.04 6.34
CA VAL A 101 8.91 17.84 6.55
C VAL A 101 7.97 17.10 7.48
N GLN A 102 7.62 17.73 8.62
CA GLN A 102 6.67 17.20 9.58
C GLN A 102 5.42 18.07 9.60
N ILE A 103 4.27 17.45 9.34
CA ILE A 103 2.96 18.03 9.63
C ILE A 103 2.68 17.79 11.12
N ASN A 104 2.29 18.83 11.84
CA ASN A 104 1.85 18.76 13.23
C ASN A 104 0.40 19.27 13.32
N GLY A 105 -0.38 18.71 14.25
CA GLY A 105 -1.78 19.06 14.50
C GLY A 105 -2.74 17.90 14.25
N ALA A 106 -4.04 18.19 14.23
CA ALA A 106 -5.08 17.22 13.88
C ALA A 106 -5.58 17.39 12.43
N GLY A 107 -4.85 18.15 11.60
CA GLY A 107 -5.29 18.49 10.26
C GLY A 107 -6.72 19.05 10.19
N LEU A 108 -7.43 18.77 9.09
CA LEU A 108 -8.87 19.06 8.97
C LEU A 108 -9.66 17.80 9.30
N ASN A 109 -10.71 17.91 10.13
CA ASN A 109 -11.54 16.78 10.58
C ASN A 109 -10.78 15.66 11.33
N ASN A 110 -9.70 15.99 12.05
CA ASN A 110 -8.82 15.03 12.74
C ASN A 110 -7.96 14.16 11.80
N TYR A 111 -7.84 14.53 10.52
CA TYR A 111 -6.95 13.87 9.57
C TYR A 111 -5.89 14.85 9.07
N GLU A 112 -4.63 14.43 9.19
CA GLU A 112 -3.45 15.18 8.78
C GLU A 112 -2.81 14.53 7.55
N GLY A 113 -2.13 15.33 6.73
CA GLY A 113 -1.53 14.79 5.52
C GLY A 113 -1.25 15.77 4.41
N TYR A 114 -0.80 15.23 3.28
CA TYR A 114 -0.49 15.98 2.08
C TYR A 114 -1.61 15.76 1.05
N SER A 115 -2.43 16.79 0.83
CA SER A 115 -3.50 16.77 -0.18
C SER A 115 -3.01 17.31 -1.52
N ILE A 116 -3.31 16.58 -2.59
CA ILE A 116 -3.05 16.97 -3.98
C ILE A 116 -4.35 17.53 -4.56
N ASP A 117 -4.48 18.87 -4.52
CA ASP A 117 -5.59 19.62 -5.13
C ASP A 117 -6.98 19.11 -4.69
N GLY A 118 -7.11 18.62 -3.46
CA GLY A 118 -8.38 18.09 -2.92
C GLY A 118 -8.86 16.80 -3.59
N ARG A 119 -7.95 15.99 -4.17
CA ARG A 119 -8.30 14.75 -4.87
C ARG A 119 -7.74 13.51 -4.22
N VAL A 120 -6.44 13.51 -3.94
CA VAL A 120 -5.72 12.40 -3.33
C VAL A 120 -4.92 12.93 -2.15
N VAL A 121 -4.98 12.23 -1.02
CA VAL A 121 -4.30 12.64 0.21
C VAL A 121 -3.40 11.52 0.69
N PHE A 122 -2.12 11.79 0.91
CA PHE A 122 -1.31 10.94 1.80
C PHE A 122 -1.69 11.31 3.24
N MET A 123 -2.44 10.44 3.90
CA MET A 123 -3.25 10.78 5.07
C MET A 123 -2.90 9.93 6.29
N HIS A 124 -2.99 10.52 7.47
CA HIS A 124 -2.90 9.88 8.79
C HIS A 124 -4.06 10.37 9.67
N ASP A 125 -4.59 9.51 10.54
CA ASP A 125 -5.75 9.81 11.41
C ASP A 125 -5.39 10.36 12.79
N GLY A 126 -4.10 10.66 13.02
CA GLY A 126 -3.56 11.04 14.33
C GLY A 126 -3.48 9.91 15.35
N GLY A 127 -3.89 8.69 14.98
CA GLY A 127 -3.90 7.51 15.82
C GLY A 127 -3.00 6.41 15.26
N THR A 128 -3.59 5.47 14.52
CA THR A 128 -2.88 4.27 14.01
C THR A 128 -3.09 4.05 12.52
N THR A 129 -3.96 4.83 11.90
CA THR A 129 -4.42 4.59 10.53
C THR A 129 -3.77 5.58 9.59
N SER A 130 -3.27 5.08 8.47
CA SER A 130 -2.59 5.88 7.46
C SER A 130 -2.81 5.34 6.06
N GLY A 131 -2.43 6.10 5.03
CA GLY A 131 -2.35 5.58 3.67
C GLY A 131 -2.66 6.62 2.61
N ILE A 132 -3.21 6.15 1.48
CA ILE A 132 -3.59 6.99 0.34
C ILE A 132 -5.10 7.05 0.27
N TYR A 133 -5.64 8.25 0.43
CA TYR A 133 -7.07 8.53 0.44
C TYR A 133 -7.53 9.15 -0.88
N ASN A 134 -8.61 8.62 -1.44
CA ASN A 134 -9.37 9.22 -2.55
C ASN A 134 -10.42 10.16 -1.96
N ASP A 135 -10.07 11.44 -1.87
CA ASP A 135 -10.90 12.49 -1.29
C ASP A 135 -12.15 12.74 -2.14
N VAL A 136 -12.03 12.64 -3.47
CA VAL A 136 -13.13 12.84 -4.42
C VAL A 136 -14.30 11.89 -4.15
N ASN A 137 -14.01 10.65 -3.73
CA ASN A 137 -15.01 9.60 -3.54
C ASN A 137 -15.17 9.20 -2.06
N ASN A 138 -14.44 9.88 -1.15
CA ASN A 138 -14.44 9.60 0.28
C ASN A 138 -14.13 8.12 0.61
N GLN A 139 -13.05 7.59 0.03
CA GLN A 139 -12.64 6.19 0.19
C GLN A 139 -11.12 6.08 0.30
N TRP A 140 -10.65 5.10 1.07
CA TRP A 140 -9.26 4.68 0.99
C TRP A 140 -8.98 4.10 -0.40
N MET A 141 -7.74 4.26 -0.87
CA MET A 141 -7.17 3.49 -1.99
C MET A 141 -6.19 2.45 -1.42
N LEU A 142 -5.35 2.91 -0.50
CA LEU A 142 -4.48 2.11 0.35
C LEU A 142 -4.74 2.52 1.79
N LEU A 143 -5.01 1.54 2.65
CA LEU A 143 -5.24 1.71 4.08
C LEU A 143 -4.20 0.89 4.84
N ALA A 144 -3.46 1.50 5.76
CA ALA A 144 -2.43 0.87 6.54
C ALA A 144 -2.64 1.16 8.03
N TYR A 145 -2.43 0.14 8.86
CA TYR A 145 -2.41 0.27 10.31
C TYR A 145 -0.96 0.17 10.81
N LEU A 146 -0.55 1.05 11.73
CA LEU A 146 0.78 0.99 12.34
C LEU A 146 1.00 -0.39 13.00
N ASN A 147 2.06 -1.10 12.60
CA ASN A 147 2.35 -2.48 13.00
C ASN A 147 1.19 -3.46 12.74
N GLY A 148 0.31 -3.17 11.78
CA GLY A 148 -0.87 -3.96 11.46
C GLY A 148 -1.00 -4.26 9.97
N GLU A 149 -2.23 -4.58 9.55
CA GLU A 149 -2.52 -4.92 8.15
C GLU A 149 -2.38 -3.70 7.21
N ILE A 150 -2.05 -3.97 5.96
CA ILE A 150 -2.13 -3.04 4.85
C ILE A 150 -3.16 -3.58 3.87
N GLN A 151 -4.12 -2.77 3.47
CA GLN A 151 -5.20 -3.11 2.56
C GLN A 151 -5.10 -2.29 1.27
N LEU A 152 -5.23 -2.97 0.13
CA LEU A 152 -5.53 -2.36 -1.17
C LEU A 152 -7.03 -2.48 -1.41
N THR A 153 -7.67 -1.37 -1.75
CA THR A 153 -9.13 -1.27 -1.77
C THR A 153 -9.66 -0.91 -3.15
N TYR A 154 -10.86 -1.38 -3.46
CA TYR A 154 -11.63 -1.04 -4.65
C TYR A 154 -13.07 -0.76 -4.26
N ALA A 155 -13.57 0.44 -4.57
CA ALA A 155 -14.91 0.90 -4.20
C ALA A 155 -15.20 0.74 -2.69
N GLY A 156 -14.23 1.15 -1.86
CA GLY A 156 -14.35 1.10 -0.40
C GLY A 156 -14.25 -0.30 0.24
N THR A 157 -13.98 -1.34 -0.55
CA THR A 157 -13.79 -2.72 -0.05
C THR A 157 -12.36 -3.19 -0.28
N TRP A 158 -11.73 -3.76 0.74
CA TRP A 158 -10.40 -4.39 0.56
C TRP A 158 -10.47 -5.55 -0.43
N ARG A 159 -9.50 -5.60 -1.34
CA ARG A 159 -9.31 -6.66 -2.33
C ARG A 159 -8.06 -7.48 -2.07
N LEU A 160 -7.06 -6.86 -1.44
CA LEU A 160 -5.85 -7.53 -1.00
C LEU A 160 -5.48 -6.96 0.37
N ARG A 161 -5.16 -7.80 1.34
CA ARG A 161 -4.66 -7.34 2.64
C ARG A 161 -3.54 -8.23 3.18
N THR A 162 -2.61 -7.65 3.91
CA THR A 162 -1.61 -8.41 4.67
C THR A 162 -2.22 -8.92 5.98
N THR A 163 -1.76 -10.08 6.43
CA THR A 163 -2.11 -10.67 7.72
C THR A 163 -0.86 -11.34 8.30
N THR A 164 -0.92 -11.75 9.56
CA THR A 164 0.15 -12.57 10.17
C THR A 164 0.36 -13.91 9.46
N SER A 165 -0.61 -14.36 8.65
CA SER A 165 -0.49 -15.60 7.86
C SER A 165 -0.07 -15.34 6.40
N GLY A 166 0.25 -14.10 6.03
CA GLY A 166 0.66 -13.72 4.68
C GLY A 166 -0.26 -12.70 4.03
N VAL A 167 -0.87 -13.06 2.90
CA VAL A 167 -1.73 -12.16 2.11
C VAL A 167 -3.08 -12.82 1.82
N GLU A 168 -4.16 -12.10 2.08
CA GLU A 168 -5.52 -12.50 1.72
C GLU A 168 -6.01 -11.75 0.50
N VAL A 169 -6.63 -12.46 -0.44
CA VAL A 169 -7.32 -11.89 -1.60
C VAL A 169 -8.83 -11.99 -1.38
N ASN A 170 -9.53 -10.86 -1.41
CA ASN A 170 -10.98 -10.83 -1.32
C ASN A 170 -11.58 -11.12 -2.69
N ASN A 171 -12.24 -12.28 -2.81
CA ASN A 171 -12.88 -12.78 -4.03
C ASN A 171 -11.87 -13.45 -4.99
N THR A 172 -11.82 -13.06 -6.26
CA THR A 172 -11.18 -13.87 -7.31
C THR A 172 -9.73 -13.46 -7.55
N LEU A 173 -8.83 -14.45 -7.55
CA LEU A 173 -7.48 -14.35 -8.09
C LEU A 173 -7.42 -15.12 -9.42
N ALA A 174 -7.24 -14.40 -10.54
CA ALA A 174 -7.24 -14.98 -11.88
C ALA A 174 -5.84 -14.96 -12.50
N PHE A 175 -5.51 -16.02 -13.26
CA PHE A 175 -4.21 -16.17 -13.93
C PHE A 175 -4.41 -16.30 -15.44
N ALA A 176 -3.51 -15.71 -16.22
CA ALA A 176 -3.52 -15.86 -17.68
C ALA A 176 -3.18 -17.32 -18.05
N SER A 177 -4.00 -17.96 -18.89
CA SER A 177 -3.84 -19.38 -19.25
C SER A 177 -4.19 -19.68 -20.72
N ASP A 178 -4.32 -18.64 -21.55
CA ASP A 178 -4.64 -18.75 -22.98
C ASP A 178 -3.57 -19.57 -23.73
N ARG A 179 -4.00 -20.47 -24.63
CA ARG A 179 -3.13 -21.33 -25.44
C ARG A 179 -2.10 -20.52 -26.24
N LYS A 180 -2.45 -19.30 -26.67
CA LYS A 180 -1.53 -18.45 -27.46
C LYS A 180 -0.29 -17.99 -26.69
N TYR A 181 -0.31 -18.04 -25.36
CA TYR A 181 0.82 -17.66 -24.50
C TYR A 181 1.65 -18.88 -24.06
N LYS A 182 1.44 -20.06 -24.66
CA LYS A 182 2.08 -21.31 -24.26
C LYS A 182 2.68 -22.04 -25.45
N GLU A 183 3.84 -22.64 -25.24
CA GLU A 183 4.53 -23.53 -26.19
C GLU A 183 4.85 -24.86 -25.51
N ASN A 184 5.24 -25.88 -26.30
CA ASN A 184 5.61 -27.21 -25.81
C ASN A 184 4.55 -27.84 -24.87
N ILE A 185 3.28 -27.70 -25.24
CA ILE A 185 2.14 -28.17 -24.43
C ILE A 185 2.07 -29.70 -24.49
N MET A 186 2.49 -30.36 -23.40
CA MET A 186 2.43 -31.81 -23.22
C MET A 186 1.59 -32.16 -21.96
N PRO A 187 0.94 -33.33 -21.91
CA PRO A 187 0.34 -33.85 -20.69
C PRO A 187 1.37 -34.03 -19.57
N VAL A 188 0.90 -34.07 -18.32
CA VAL A 188 1.75 -34.43 -17.18
C VAL A 188 1.74 -35.94 -17.03
N ASP A 189 2.85 -36.59 -17.37
CA ASP A 189 2.96 -38.06 -17.32
C ASP A 189 3.26 -38.60 -15.92
N ASN A 190 2.75 -39.81 -15.63
CA ASN A 190 2.90 -40.53 -14.35
C ASN A 190 2.45 -39.67 -13.16
N ALA A 191 1.37 -38.92 -13.34
CA ALA A 191 0.94 -37.94 -12.38
C ALA A 191 0.44 -38.58 -11.08
N LEU A 192 -0.25 -39.72 -11.17
CA LEU A 192 -0.73 -40.48 -10.02
C LEU A 192 0.43 -40.98 -9.18
N ASP A 193 1.39 -41.68 -9.78
CA ASP A 193 2.58 -42.21 -9.08
C ASP A 193 3.42 -41.12 -8.42
N LYS A 194 3.59 -39.97 -9.10
CA LYS A 194 4.31 -38.81 -8.54
C LYS A 194 3.55 -38.19 -7.36
N LEU A 195 2.25 -37.96 -7.50
CA LEU A 195 1.44 -37.38 -6.42
C LEU A 195 1.32 -38.33 -5.23
N SER A 196 1.29 -39.64 -5.43
CA SER A 196 1.27 -40.64 -4.36
C SER A 196 2.54 -40.63 -3.49
N GLN A 197 3.62 -39.99 -3.93
CA GLN A 197 4.84 -39.81 -3.13
C GLN A 197 4.79 -38.55 -2.24
N ILE A 198 3.83 -37.64 -2.46
CA ILE A 198 3.68 -36.41 -1.68
C ILE A 198 2.67 -36.64 -0.56
N ASN A 199 3.06 -36.32 0.67
CA ASN A 199 2.16 -36.41 1.82
C ASN A 199 1.39 -35.10 2.02
N GLY A 200 0.06 -35.20 2.09
CA GLY A 200 -0.77 -34.16 2.69
C GLY A 200 -0.53 -34.13 4.19
N VAL A 201 -0.01 -33.02 4.70
CA VAL A 201 0.37 -32.88 6.11
C VAL A 201 -0.46 -31.81 6.80
N SER A 202 -0.57 -31.94 8.12
CA SER A 202 -1.06 -30.87 8.99
C SER A 202 0.06 -30.39 9.89
N PHE A 203 0.25 -29.08 10.01
CA PHE A 203 1.38 -28.52 10.74
C PHE A 203 0.99 -27.24 11.48
N ASN A 204 1.83 -26.85 12.44
CA ASN A 204 1.84 -25.52 13.03
C ASN A 204 3.18 -24.87 12.67
N TRP A 205 3.19 -23.56 12.47
CA TRP A 205 4.44 -22.83 12.32
C TRP A 205 5.24 -22.86 13.62
N LYS A 206 6.58 -22.93 13.50
CA LYS A 206 7.47 -22.82 14.65
C LYS A 206 7.43 -21.41 15.23
N ASP A 207 7.39 -20.40 14.36
CA ASP A 207 7.15 -19.01 14.71
C ASP A 207 5.68 -18.66 14.47
N THR A 208 4.89 -18.74 15.53
CA THR A 208 3.46 -18.45 15.47
C THR A 208 3.13 -16.96 15.44
N GLU A 209 4.07 -16.10 15.84
CA GLU A 209 3.87 -14.64 15.83
C GLU A 209 4.01 -14.09 14.42
N ALA A 210 5.07 -14.49 13.70
CA ALA A 210 5.33 -14.01 12.34
C ALA A 210 4.49 -14.72 11.27
N ARG A 211 4.05 -15.97 11.50
CA ARG A 211 3.39 -16.81 10.48
C ARG A 211 1.98 -17.28 10.84
N GLY A 212 1.52 -16.94 12.04
CA GLY A 212 0.20 -17.29 12.57
C GLY A 212 0.20 -18.58 13.41
N ALA A 213 -0.66 -18.58 14.43
CA ALA A 213 -0.77 -19.66 15.42
C ALA A 213 -1.72 -20.80 15.02
N ASN A 214 -2.49 -20.62 13.95
CA ASN A 214 -3.51 -21.59 13.55
C ASN A 214 -2.88 -22.81 12.87
N LYS A 215 -3.46 -23.98 13.15
CA LYS A 215 -3.09 -25.22 12.45
C LYS A 215 -3.42 -25.11 10.97
N GLN A 216 -2.45 -25.45 10.12
CA GLN A 216 -2.57 -25.39 8.66
C GLN A 216 -2.49 -26.79 8.03
N LEU A 217 -3.00 -26.90 6.81
CA LEU A 217 -2.88 -28.08 5.95
C LEU A 217 -2.05 -27.70 4.72
N GLY A 218 -1.19 -28.60 4.28
CA GLY A 218 -0.34 -28.35 3.12
C GLY A 218 0.53 -29.53 2.77
N VAL A 219 1.67 -29.24 2.15
CA VAL A 219 2.68 -30.21 1.72
C VAL A 219 4.06 -29.79 2.19
N ILE A 220 4.99 -30.73 2.26
CA ILE A 220 6.41 -30.45 2.51
C ILE A 220 7.09 -30.12 1.19
N ALA A 221 7.76 -28.97 1.11
CA ALA A 221 8.38 -28.49 -0.14
C ALA A 221 9.43 -29.46 -0.69
N GLN A 222 10.18 -30.14 0.19
CA GLN A 222 11.17 -31.14 -0.20
C GLN A 222 10.54 -32.39 -0.85
N ASP A 223 9.37 -32.83 -0.36
CA ASP A 223 8.63 -33.94 -0.96
C ASP A 223 8.14 -33.56 -2.36
N VAL A 224 7.64 -32.32 -2.53
CA VAL A 224 7.26 -31.79 -3.85
C VAL A 224 8.47 -31.69 -4.76
N GLN A 225 9.62 -31.20 -4.27
CA GLN A 225 10.83 -31.01 -5.05
C GLN A 225 11.36 -32.32 -5.65
N ALA A 226 11.18 -33.45 -4.96
CA ALA A 226 11.63 -34.75 -5.44
C ALA A 226 10.91 -35.22 -6.71
N VAL A 227 9.66 -34.79 -6.94
CA VAL A 227 8.80 -35.28 -8.04
C VAL A 227 8.35 -34.19 -9.03
N PHE A 228 8.24 -32.95 -8.56
CA PHE A 228 7.88 -31.75 -9.34
C PHE A 228 8.79 -30.57 -8.94
N PRO A 229 10.11 -30.65 -9.21
CA PRO A 229 11.06 -29.60 -8.84
C PRO A 229 10.69 -28.21 -9.41
N GLU A 230 10.02 -28.17 -10.57
CA GLU A 230 9.54 -26.94 -11.21
C GLU A 230 8.44 -26.21 -10.43
N LEU A 231 7.83 -26.86 -9.44
CA LEU A 231 6.82 -26.26 -8.56
C LEU A 231 7.41 -25.72 -7.27
N VAL A 232 8.72 -25.83 -7.06
CA VAL A 232 9.42 -25.37 -5.87
C VAL A 232 10.28 -24.17 -6.19
N LEU A 233 10.12 -23.11 -5.40
CA LEU A 233 10.86 -21.86 -5.53
C LEU A 233 11.81 -21.71 -4.35
N HIS A 234 12.99 -21.16 -4.59
CA HIS A 234 13.93 -20.78 -3.56
C HIS A 234 13.66 -19.33 -3.12
N SER A 235 13.73 -19.08 -1.83
CA SER A 235 13.49 -17.77 -1.22
C SER A 235 14.48 -17.57 -0.07
N GLU A 236 14.74 -16.31 0.28
CA GLU A 236 15.62 -15.94 1.39
C GLU A 236 14.79 -15.30 2.51
N ASP A 237 15.06 -15.67 3.75
CA ASP A 237 14.45 -15.00 4.92
C ASP A 237 15.16 -13.66 5.24
N GLU A 238 14.68 -12.96 6.27
CA GLU A 238 15.23 -11.65 6.66
C GLU A 238 16.71 -11.69 7.10
N ASP A 239 17.20 -12.87 7.49
CA ASP A 239 18.59 -13.13 7.88
C ASP A 239 19.45 -13.62 6.69
N GLY A 240 18.86 -13.77 5.50
CA GLY A 240 19.51 -14.23 4.28
C GLY A 240 19.68 -15.75 4.20
N ASN A 241 18.91 -16.54 4.97
CA ASN A 241 18.94 -17.99 4.86
C ASN A 241 17.98 -18.49 3.78
N ASP A 242 18.45 -19.43 2.97
CA ASP A 242 17.64 -20.10 1.96
C ASP A 242 16.54 -20.98 2.57
N TYR A 243 15.33 -20.86 2.03
CA TYR A 243 14.23 -21.79 2.27
C TYR A 243 13.42 -22.04 0.99
N LEU A 244 12.63 -23.12 1.02
CA LEU A 244 11.81 -23.54 -0.11
C LEU A 244 10.35 -23.08 0.05
N THR A 245 9.74 -22.65 -1.05
CA THR A 245 8.31 -22.37 -1.16
C THR A 245 7.68 -23.18 -2.28
N VAL A 246 6.37 -23.40 -2.23
CA VAL A 246 5.64 -24.24 -3.20
C VAL A 246 4.64 -23.41 -3.98
N ASN A 247 4.66 -23.54 -5.31
CA ASN A 247 3.61 -23.06 -6.19
C ASN A 247 2.40 -24.02 -6.13
N TYR A 248 1.54 -23.83 -5.12
CA TYR A 248 0.34 -24.64 -4.92
C TYR A 248 -0.60 -24.67 -6.14
N ASN A 249 -0.71 -23.58 -6.89
CA ASN A 249 -1.56 -23.53 -8.09
C ASN A 249 -1.05 -24.49 -9.18
N GLY A 250 0.26 -24.72 -9.25
CA GLY A 250 0.87 -25.63 -10.21
C GLY A 250 0.51 -27.10 -9.97
N LEU A 251 0.13 -27.48 -8.73
CA LEU A 251 -0.29 -28.84 -8.40
C LEU A 251 -1.64 -29.23 -9.04
N VAL A 252 -2.43 -28.27 -9.52
CA VAL A 252 -3.74 -28.54 -10.14
C VAL A 252 -3.58 -29.39 -11.42
N ALA A 253 -2.54 -29.13 -12.23
CA ALA A 253 -2.31 -29.88 -13.46
C ALA A 253 -2.02 -31.37 -13.21
N PRO A 254 -1.03 -31.76 -12.36
CA PRO A 254 -0.83 -33.17 -12.03
C PRO A 254 -2.04 -33.79 -11.33
N MET A 255 -2.79 -33.05 -10.51
CA MET A 255 -4.02 -33.58 -9.88
C MET A 255 -5.07 -33.98 -10.93
N ILE A 256 -5.23 -33.18 -11.99
CA ILE A 256 -6.16 -33.49 -13.09
C ILE A 256 -5.73 -34.76 -13.82
N GLU A 257 -4.45 -34.90 -14.16
CA GLU A 257 -3.96 -36.08 -14.88
C GLU A 257 -3.99 -37.33 -13.99
N ALA A 258 -3.65 -37.22 -12.70
CA ALA A 258 -3.74 -38.34 -11.75
C ALA A 258 -5.17 -38.87 -11.61
N ILE A 259 -6.19 -38.00 -11.62
CA ILE A 259 -7.60 -38.42 -11.60
C ILE A 259 -7.96 -39.16 -12.89
N LYS A 260 -7.42 -38.75 -14.05
CA LYS A 260 -7.64 -39.45 -15.33
C LYS A 260 -6.95 -40.82 -15.35
N GLU A 261 -5.70 -40.89 -14.88
CA GLU A 261 -4.94 -42.13 -14.72
C GLU A 261 -5.70 -43.09 -13.78
N LEU A 262 -6.11 -42.62 -12.59
CA LEU A 262 -6.88 -43.40 -11.62
C LEU A 262 -8.23 -43.86 -12.18
N LYS A 263 -8.90 -43.04 -13.01
CA LYS A 263 -10.14 -43.45 -13.68
C LYS A 263 -9.88 -44.58 -14.68
N ALA A 264 -8.81 -44.49 -15.48
CA ALA A 264 -8.45 -45.52 -16.44
C ALA A 264 -8.10 -46.85 -15.75
N GLU A 265 -7.35 -46.81 -14.65
CA GLU A 265 -7.06 -47.99 -13.83
C GLU A 265 -8.33 -48.61 -13.26
N ASN A 266 -9.26 -47.80 -12.75
CA ASN A 266 -10.55 -48.28 -12.24
C ASN A 266 -11.42 -48.93 -13.32
N GLU A 267 -11.45 -48.37 -14.52
CA GLU A 267 -12.17 -48.97 -15.66
C GLU A 267 -11.55 -50.31 -16.07
N SER A 268 -10.22 -50.38 -16.11
CA SER A 268 -9.49 -51.62 -16.35
C SER A 268 -9.79 -52.68 -15.28
N LEU A 269 -9.74 -52.29 -13.99
CA LEU A 269 -10.01 -53.18 -12.88
C LEU A 269 -11.44 -53.74 -12.93
N LYS A 270 -12.44 -52.89 -13.22
CA LYS A 270 -13.84 -53.32 -13.36
C LYS A 270 -14.02 -54.30 -14.51
N LYS A 271 -13.33 -54.09 -15.63
CA LYS A 271 -13.35 -55.01 -16.77
C LYS A 271 -12.79 -56.38 -16.39
N SER A 272 -11.62 -56.41 -15.75
CA SER A 272 -11.02 -57.67 -15.26
C SER A 272 -11.91 -58.37 -14.24
N GLN A 273 -12.60 -57.63 -13.36
CA GLN A 273 -13.56 -58.21 -12.42
C GLN A 273 -14.78 -58.83 -13.13
N ALA A 274 -15.29 -58.20 -14.20
CA ALA A 274 -16.39 -58.73 -15.00
C ALA A 274 -15.98 -59.99 -15.77
N GLU A 275 -14.79 -60.01 -16.37
CA GLU A 275 -14.22 -61.19 -17.03
C GLU A 275 -14.03 -62.33 -16.04
N ASN A 276 -13.50 -62.05 -14.84
CA ASN A 276 -13.36 -63.02 -13.77
C ASN A 276 -14.71 -63.58 -13.29
N ALA A 277 -15.77 -62.77 -13.28
CA ALA A 277 -17.12 -63.22 -12.94
C ALA A 277 -17.69 -64.16 -14.02
N ASP A 278 -17.52 -63.83 -15.31
CA ASP A 278 -17.93 -64.69 -16.43
C ASP A 278 -17.17 -66.02 -16.42
N LEU A 279 -15.85 -65.98 -16.19
CA LEU A 279 -15.02 -67.18 -16.09
C LEU A 279 -15.46 -68.09 -14.94
N LYS A 280 -15.80 -67.53 -13.77
CA LYS A 280 -16.35 -68.31 -12.64
C LYS A 280 -17.63 -69.04 -13.02
N LEU A 281 -18.57 -68.35 -13.67
CA LEU A 281 -19.83 -68.97 -14.12
C LEU A 281 -19.59 -70.11 -15.12
N ARG A 282 -18.64 -69.93 -16.06
CA ARG A 282 -18.28 -70.99 -17.02
C ARG A 282 -17.64 -72.18 -16.33
N ILE A 283 -16.78 -71.96 -15.33
CA ILE A 283 -16.16 -73.03 -14.55
C ILE A 283 -17.24 -73.82 -13.80
N GLU A 284 -18.17 -73.15 -13.10
CA GLU A 284 -19.28 -73.81 -12.40
C GLU A 284 -20.15 -74.64 -13.35
N ALA A 285 -20.47 -74.12 -14.52
CA ALA A 285 -21.25 -74.85 -15.53
C ALA A 285 -20.50 -76.08 -16.07
N LEU A 286 -19.19 -75.98 -16.28
CA LEU A 286 -18.35 -77.09 -16.72
C LEU A 286 -18.23 -78.16 -15.63
N GLU A 287 -18.05 -77.76 -14.37
CA GLU A 287 -18.02 -78.69 -13.22
C GLU A 287 -19.33 -79.48 -13.10
N GLN A 288 -20.48 -78.81 -13.27
CA GLN A 288 -21.79 -79.47 -13.29
C GLN A 288 -21.90 -80.46 -14.46
N ALA A 289 -21.48 -80.07 -15.66
CA ALA A 289 -21.52 -80.94 -16.84
C ALA A 289 -20.62 -82.18 -16.68
N VAL A 290 -19.42 -82.01 -16.12
CA VAL A 290 -18.49 -83.12 -15.85
C VAL A 290 -19.08 -84.07 -14.81
N ASN A 291 -19.67 -83.55 -13.74
CA ASN A 291 -20.30 -84.37 -12.71
C ASN A 291 -21.51 -85.17 -13.24
N ALA A 292 -22.31 -84.56 -14.12
CA ALA A 292 -23.42 -85.25 -14.79
C ALA A 292 -22.91 -86.42 -15.67
N LEU A 293 -21.88 -86.18 -16.49
CA LEU A 293 -21.27 -87.22 -17.33
C LEU A 293 -20.62 -88.35 -16.53
N ALA A 294 -20.09 -88.05 -15.34
CA ALA A 294 -19.54 -89.05 -14.44
C ALA A 294 -20.63 -89.92 -13.79
N ALA A 295 -21.84 -89.35 -13.56
CA ALA A 295 -22.98 -90.09 -13.02
C ALA A 295 -23.60 -91.05 -14.05
N ASP A 296 -23.68 -90.67 -15.32
CA ASP A 296 -24.21 -91.53 -16.41
C ASP A 296 -23.34 -92.75 -16.74
N LYS A 297 -22.09 -92.81 -16.24
CA LYS A 297 -21.14 -93.91 -16.48
C LYS A 297 -21.11 -94.96 -15.34
N LYS A 298 -21.93 -94.82 -14.31
CA LYS A 298 -22.11 -95.79 -13.22
C LYS A 298 -23.40 -96.57 -13.37
#